data_AF-A0A7V2RMU9-F1
#
_entry.id   AF-A0A7V2RMU9-F1
#
_cell.length_a   1.000
_cell.length_b   1.000
_cell.length_c   1.000
_cell.angle_alpha   90.00
_cell.angle_beta   90.00
_cell.angle_gamma   90.00
#
_symmetry.space_group_name_H-M   'P 1'
#
loop_
_entity.id
_entity.type
_entity.pdbx_description
1 polymer ?
#
loop_
_entity_poly.entity_id
_entity_poly.type
_entity_poly.pdbx_seq_one_letter_code
_entity_poly.pdbx_strand_id
1 'polypeptide(L)'
;MTDKAKKYLSDIVQAIALIEEFMEGINEFEDYQADLKTKSAVERQLAIVGEAVNKFRNIEEDYELTHTRQIVDFRNRIIHAYDNLDDSIIWAIIKTHLPVLKDEVEQGLN
;
A
#
# COMPACT_ATOMS: atom_id res chain seq x y z
N MET A 1 2.73 -2.05 -21.68
CA MET A 1 1.92 -2.51 -20.55
C MET A 1 0.71 -3.31 -21.00
N THR A 2 0.61 -4.55 -20.53
CA THR A 2 -0.52 -5.47 -20.79
C THR A 2 -1.78 -5.09 -20.01
N ASP A 3 -2.97 -5.61 -20.41
CA ASP A 3 -4.22 -5.40 -19.66
C ASP A 3 -4.13 -5.91 -18.21
N LYS A 4 -3.38 -7.00 -17.99
CA LYS A 4 -3.13 -7.54 -16.64
C LYS A 4 -2.29 -6.59 -15.80
N ALA A 5 -1.28 -5.95 -16.39
CA ALA A 5 -0.45 -4.96 -15.71
C ALA A 5 -1.25 -3.70 -15.35
N LYS A 6 -2.04 -3.17 -16.29
CA LYS A 6 -2.96 -2.06 -16.01
C LYS A 6 -3.96 -2.40 -14.91
N LYS A 7 -4.47 -3.63 -14.88
CA LYS A 7 -5.32 -4.10 -13.78
C LYS A 7 -4.61 -4.03 -12.42
N TYR A 8 -3.37 -4.50 -12.31
CA TYR A 8 -2.66 -4.44 -11.03
C TYR A 8 -2.34 -3.01 -10.60
N LEU A 9 -1.99 -2.12 -11.53
CA LEU A 9 -1.87 -0.70 -11.22
C LEU A 9 -3.20 -0.13 -10.72
N SER A 10 -4.32 -0.46 -11.37
CA SER A 10 -5.65 -0.04 -10.90
C SER A 10 -6.01 -0.61 -9.51
N ASP A 11 -5.64 -1.86 -9.23
CA ASP A 11 -5.85 -2.47 -7.91
C ASP A 11 -5.05 -1.72 -6.82
N ILE A 12 -3.83 -1.26 -7.14
CA ILE A 12 -3.01 -0.43 -6.24
C ILE A 12 -3.67 0.92 -5.98
N VAL A 13 -4.07 1.66 -7.03
CA VAL A 13 -4.75 2.96 -6.87
C VAL A 13 -6.01 2.83 -6.02
N GLN A 14 -6.83 1.81 -6.28
CA GLN A 14 -8.05 1.59 -5.53
C GLN A 14 -7.79 1.27 -4.04
N ALA A 15 -6.76 0.47 -3.74
CA ALA A 15 -6.39 0.17 -2.36
C ALA A 15 -5.84 1.40 -1.63
N ILE A 16 -5.05 2.24 -2.32
CA ILE A 16 -4.56 3.51 -1.76
C ILE A 16 -5.73 4.47 -1.49
N ALA A 17 -6.67 4.60 -2.42
CA ALA A 17 -7.84 5.46 -2.24
C ALA A 17 -8.70 5.04 -1.03
N LEU A 18 -8.86 3.73 -0.79
CA LEU A 18 -9.54 3.21 0.39
C LEU A 18 -8.76 3.53 1.68
N ILE A 19 -7.42 3.46 1.67
CA ILE A 19 -6.61 3.88 2.82
C ILE A 19 -6.84 5.35 3.10
N GLU A 20 -6.82 6.21 2.09
CA GLU A 20 -7.07 7.64 2.24
C GLU A 20 -8.47 7.90 2.84
N GLU A 21 -9.51 7.21 2.36
CA GLU A 21 -10.87 7.29 2.90
C GLU A 21 -10.94 6.87 4.37
N PHE A 22 -10.29 5.77 4.75
CA PHE A 22 -10.29 5.31 6.14
C PHE A 22 -9.53 6.24 7.09
N MET A 23 -8.57 7.01 6.54
CA MET A 23 -7.77 7.97 7.29
C MET A 23 -8.43 9.36 7.36
N GLU A 24 -9.59 9.57 6.74
CA GLU A 24 -10.33 10.83 6.84
C GLU A 24 -10.65 11.16 8.31
N GLY A 25 -10.26 12.37 8.73
CA GLY A 25 -10.43 12.84 10.11
C GLY A 25 -9.36 12.34 11.10
N ILE A 26 -8.46 11.47 10.69
CA ILE A 26 -7.32 11.00 11.51
C ILE A 26 -6.07 11.82 11.17
N ASN A 27 -5.78 12.81 12.01
CA ASN A 27 -4.70 13.77 11.77
C ASN A 27 -3.43 13.43 12.54
N GLU A 28 -3.58 12.93 13.77
CA GLU A 28 -2.46 12.61 14.66
C GLU A 28 -2.23 11.10 14.77
N PHE A 29 -0.99 10.73 15.13
CA PHE A 29 -0.59 9.32 15.25
C PHE A 29 -1.38 8.59 16.36
N GLU A 30 -1.62 9.28 17.47
CA GLU A 30 -2.35 8.75 18.62
C GLU A 30 -3.81 8.40 18.26
N ASP A 31 -4.44 9.19 17.40
CA ASP A 31 -5.80 8.93 16.90
C ASP A 31 -5.83 7.64 16.08
N TYR A 32 -4.84 7.45 15.20
CA TYR A 32 -4.68 6.22 14.42
C TYR A 32 -4.42 5.01 15.32
N GLN A 33 -3.51 5.15 16.29
CA GLN A 33 -3.16 4.08 17.22
C GLN A 33 -4.37 3.60 18.04
N ALA A 34 -5.26 4.52 18.42
CA ALA A 34 -6.46 4.23 19.19
C ALA A 34 -7.59 3.58 18.37
N ASP A 35 -7.68 3.82 17.06
CA ASP A 35 -8.74 3.28 16.20
C ASP A 35 -8.38 1.92 15.58
N LEU A 36 -8.63 0.85 16.34
CA LEU A 36 -8.38 -0.53 15.90
C LEU A 36 -9.10 -0.92 14.60
N LYS A 37 -10.27 -0.34 14.32
CA LYS A 37 -11.04 -0.63 13.11
C LYS A 37 -10.29 -0.09 11.89
N THR A 38 -9.85 1.16 11.99
CA THR A 38 -9.09 1.81 10.92
C THR A 38 -7.75 1.13 10.69
N LYS A 39 -7.02 0.77 11.76
CA LYS A 39 -5.78 -0.01 11.63
C LYS A 39 -5.98 -1.31 10.86
N SER A 40 -6.99 -2.10 11.25
CA SER A 40 -7.30 -3.36 10.58
C SER A 40 -7.66 -3.17 9.10
N ALA A 41 -8.40 -2.10 8.78
CA ALA A 41 -8.78 -1.77 7.41
C ALA A 41 -7.56 -1.35 6.58
N VAL A 42 -6.69 -0.50 7.13
CA VAL A 42 -5.46 -0.02 6.50
C VAL A 42 -4.48 -1.17 6.24
N GLU A 43 -4.21 -2.01 7.24
CA GLU A 43 -3.32 -3.17 7.11
C GLU A 43 -3.80 -4.11 5.98
N ARG A 44 -5.12 -4.34 5.89
CA ARG A 44 -5.70 -5.14 4.83
C ARG A 44 -5.45 -4.55 3.44
N GLN A 45 -5.56 -3.23 3.29
CA GLN A 45 -5.30 -2.56 2.01
C GLN A 45 -3.81 -2.53 1.68
N LEU A 46 -2.92 -2.30 2.66
CA LEU A 46 -1.47 -2.38 2.46
C LEU A 46 -1.02 -3.78 2.00
N ALA A 47 -1.67 -4.84 2.51
CA ALA A 47 -1.43 -6.20 2.01
C ALA A 47 -1.88 -6.36 0.54
N ILE A 48 -2.97 -5.71 0.11
CA ILE A 48 -3.41 -5.70 -1.31
C ILE A 48 -2.39 -4.96 -2.17
N VAL A 49 -1.96 -3.77 -1.74
CA VAL A 49 -0.95 -2.98 -2.44
C VAL A 49 0.31 -3.84 -2.68
N GLY A 50 0.84 -4.49 -1.63
CA GLY A 50 2.04 -5.29 -1.79
C GLY A 50 1.86 -6.54 -2.66
N GLU A 51 0.69 -7.17 -2.62
CA GLU A 51 0.37 -8.29 -3.52
C GLU A 51 0.27 -7.84 -4.99
N ALA A 52 -0.36 -6.70 -5.24
CA ALA A 52 -0.52 -6.16 -6.59
C ALA A 52 0.83 -5.68 -7.16
N VAL A 53 1.66 -5.00 -6.36
CA VAL A 53 3.04 -4.63 -6.73
C VAL A 53 3.87 -5.87 -7.08
N ASN A 54 3.79 -6.93 -6.26
CA ASN A 54 4.50 -8.18 -6.54
C ASN A 54 4.08 -8.79 -7.88
N LYS A 55 2.77 -8.84 -8.15
CA LYS A 55 2.22 -9.38 -9.40
C LYS A 55 2.58 -8.54 -10.60
N PHE A 56 2.54 -7.21 -10.47
CA PHE A 56 2.90 -6.27 -11.52
C PHE A 56 4.37 -6.43 -11.93
N ARG A 57 5.31 -6.43 -10.97
CA ARG A 57 6.74 -6.60 -11.26
C ARG A 57 7.04 -7.90 -12.01
N ASN A 58 6.32 -8.97 -11.72
CA ASN A 58 6.53 -10.26 -12.37
C ASN A 58 6.02 -10.32 -13.83
N ILE A 59 5.29 -9.30 -14.30
CA ILE A 59 4.77 -9.25 -15.68
C ILE A 59 5.29 -8.07 -16.51
N GLU A 60 5.80 -7.02 -15.87
CA GLU A 60 6.46 -5.88 -16.53
C GLU A 60 7.85 -5.70 -15.89
N GLU A 61 8.78 -6.59 -16.22
CA GLU A 61 10.13 -6.62 -15.61
C GLU A 61 10.95 -5.34 -15.89
N ASP A 62 10.70 -4.68 -17.01
CA ASP A 62 11.38 -3.45 -17.42
C ASP A 62 10.76 -2.18 -16.81
N TYR A 63 9.65 -2.30 -16.06
CA TYR A 63 8.99 -1.18 -15.39
C TYR A 63 9.09 -1.36 -13.87
N GLU A 64 9.89 -0.51 -13.23
CA GLU A 64 10.12 -0.60 -11.78
C GLU A 64 9.45 0.57 -11.04
N LEU A 65 8.57 0.23 -10.09
CA LEU A 65 8.04 1.17 -9.10
C LEU A 65 9.07 1.36 -7.98
N THR A 66 9.14 2.54 -7.40
CA THR A 66 10.09 2.81 -6.30
C THR A 66 9.74 1.97 -5.07
N HIS A 67 10.77 1.51 -4.35
CA HIS A 67 10.64 0.69 -3.13
C HIS A 67 9.87 -0.63 -3.29
N THR A 68 9.74 -1.13 -4.52
CA THR A 68 9.01 -2.37 -4.84
C THR A 68 9.39 -3.55 -3.92
N ARG A 69 10.68 -3.75 -3.64
CA ARG A 69 11.12 -4.82 -2.73
C ARG A 69 10.59 -4.60 -1.30
N GLN A 70 10.77 -3.39 -0.74
CA GLN A 70 10.29 -3.06 0.60
C GLN A 70 8.77 -3.23 0.73
N ILE A 71 8.01 -2.84 -0.30
CA ILE A 71 6.55 -2.98 -0.33
C ILE A 71 6.14 -4.46 -0.25
N VAL A 72 6.79 -5.34 -1.04
CA VAL A 72 6.51 -6.77 -1.02
C VAL A 72 6.92 -7.42 0.30
N ASP A 73 8.08 -7.03 0.84
CA ASP A 73 8.56 -7.53 2.14
C ASP A 73 7.61 -7.10 3.28
N PHE A 74 7.10 -5.87 3.22
CA PHE A 74 6.14 -5.37 4.20
C PHE A 74 4.81 -6.14 4.16
N ARG A 75 4.29 -6.46 2.96
CA ARG A 75 3.11 -7.34 2.82
C ARG A 75 3.33 -8.70 3.47
N ASN A 76 4.52 -9.29 3.34
CA ASN A 76 4.85 -10.55 4.01
C ASN A 76 4.86 -10.39 5.54
N ARG A 77 5.37 -9.26 6.04
CA ARG A 77 5.34 -8.94 7.47
C ARG A 77 3.90 -8.80 7.99
N ILE A 78 3.01 -8.13 7.26
CA ILE A 78 1.60 -7.99 7.65
C ILE A 78 0.93 -9.37 7.84
N ILE A 79 1.22 -10.32 6.95
CA ILE A 79 0.57 -11.63 6.96
C ILE A 79 1.19 -12.57 8.00
N HIS A 80 2.51 -12.51 8.19
CA HIS A 80 3.24 -13.51 8.98
C HIS A 80 3.67 -13.06 10.37
N ALA A 81 3.77 -11.75 10.61
CA ALA A 81 4.21 -11.16 11.88
C ALA A 81 3.18 -10.12 12.37
N TYR A 82 1.90 -10.44 12.22
CA TYR A 82 0.78 -9.55 12.58
C TYR A 82 0.74 -9.21 14.08
N ASP A 83 1.35 -10.03 14.93
CA ASP A 83 1.50 -9.83 16.38
C ASP A 83 2.61 -8.83 16.76
N ASN A 84 3.43 -8.41 15.79
CA ASN A 84 4.57 -7.50 15.98
C ASN A 84 4.65 -6.43 14.87
N LEU A 85 3.49 -6.00 14.39
CA LEU A 85 3.36 -4.80 13.55
C LEU A 85 3.47 -3.56 14.43
N ASP A 86 4.39 -2.68 14.05
CA ASP A 86 4.59 -1.40 14.73
C ASP A 86 3.74 -0.34 14.02
N ASP A 87 2.75 0.20 14.73
CA ASP A 87 1.85 1.23 14.23
C ASP A 87 2.60 2.44 13.66
N SER A 88 3.78 2.78 14.22
CA SER A 88 4.59 3.90 13.75
C SER A 88 5.15 3.67 12.35
N ILE A 89 5.46 2.42 12.00
CA ILE A 89 5.92 2.04 10.65
C ILE A 89 4.77 2.20 9.67
N ILE A 90 3.58 1.71 10.02
CA ILE A 90 2.39 1.84 9.16
C ILE A 90 2.08 3.32 8.93
N TRP A 91 2.07 4.13 9.99
CA TRP A 91 1.84 5.57 9.90
C TRP A 91 2.85 6.26 8.97
N ALA A 92 4.14 5.94 9.11
CA ALA A 92 5.18 6.47 8.23
C ALA A 92 4.96 6.08 6.75
N ILE A 93 4.53 4.85 6.49
CA ILE A 93 4.17 4.38 5.14
C ILE A 93 3.03 5.21 4.57
N ILE A 94 1.92 5.37 5.32
CA ILE A 94 0.76 6.14 4.86
C ILE A 94 1.14 7.59 4.54
N LYS A 95 1.90 8.25 5.41
CA LYS A 95 2.19 9.69 5.28
C LYS A 95 3.32 10.00 4.30
N THR A 96 4.25 9.06 4.08
CA THR A 96 5.51 9.35 3.33
C THR A 96 5.62 8.56 2.03
N HIS A 97 5.31 7.27 2.06
CA HIS A 97 5.61 6.36 0.95
C HIS A 97 4.42 6.10 0.05
N LEU A 98 3.22 6.05 0.61
CA LEU A 98 1.99 5.78 -0.13
C LEU A 98 1.67 6.86 -1.19
N PRO A 99 1.85 8.18 -0.91
CA PRO A 99 1.62 9.22 -1.93
C PRO A 99 2.56 9.08 -3.13
N VAL A 100 3.84 8.78 -2.88
CA VAL A 100 4.82 8.58 -3.95
C VAL A 100 4.44 7.40 -4.83
N LEU A 101 4.07 6.27 -4.22
CA LEU A 101 3.62 5.09 -4.96
C LEU A 101 2.36 5.39 -5.80
N LYS A 102 1.41 6.15 -5.24
CA LYS A 102 0.18 6.55 -5.95
C LYS A 102 0.52 7.32 -7.23
N ASP A 103 1.37 8.34 -7.12
CA ASP A 103 1.79 9.17 -8.25
C ASP A 103 2.46 8.32 -9.36
N GLU A 104 3.35 7.39 -8.99
CA GLU A 104 4.03 6.50 -9.95
C GLU A 104 3.07 5.57 -10.68
N VAL A 105 2.09 5.03 -9.95
CA VAL A 105 1.11 4.09 -10.48
C VAL A 105 0.10 4.80 -11.38
N GLU A 106 -0.34 6.00 -11.00
CA GLU A 106 -1.22 6.84 -11.84
C GLU A 106 -0.52 7.29 -13.12
N GLN A 107 0.78 7.62 -13.07
CA GLN A 107 1.58 7.90 -14.26
C GLN A 107 1.66 6.70 -15.20
N GLY A 108 1.80 5.48 -14.68
CA GLY A 108 1.82 4.27 -15.48
C GLY A 108 0.48 3.90 -16.13
N LEU A 109 -0.63 4.44 -15.62
CA LEU A 109 -1.97 4.21 -16.19
C LEU A 109 -2.33 5.16 -17.34
N ASN A 110 -1.68 6.32 -17.41
CA ASN A 110 -1.83 7.32 -18.48
C ASN A 110 -1.15 6.86 -19.78
#